data_AF-A0A7S0FU85-F1
#
_entry.id   AF-A0A7S0FU85-F1
#
_cell.length_a   1.000
_cell.length_b   1.000
_cell.length_c   1.000
_cell.angle_alpha   90.00
_cell.angle_beta   90.00
_cell.angle_gamma   90.00
#
_symmetry.space_group_name_H-M   'P 1'
#
loop_
_entity.id
_entity.type
_entity.pdbx_description
1 polymer ?
#
loop_
_entity_poly.entity_id
_entity_poly.type
_entity_poly.pdbx_seq_one_letter_code
_entity_poly.pdbx_strand_id
1 'polypeptide(L)'
;DPDTGIEIPGCQAGAYVVRRPDMLHDFSDSDGDYVELHGEVLACVQATNDSSGEDLLTAVFQSGSQNLTQLDSAGQVIPPSSGSAVLELATVNCTKPNVTDNFTNFPANGAVDPLMLDDPSTDQPWDFWLHPCECFPESWGDSSPVTTDSFAAVPAGSNNVFTPSSVLISEGSFTCDSQDLIPDGIIYSTNAKKVLQSDCYSYCAGNADCNFYFFASVTTGNQCRLYANCTALARETGLTGDLYAAPPQSSRLCQIADPDTCWKVTKRRQFLGADVGAEPSFPACEYSWLYDQCDLKLLFGGEGMDSCPRCGLLQADSHVWQGKEQLPSTFQAGQQLTAQCWSERYAEVTEPGVDGRMSAQSLTCVS
;
A
#
# COMPACT_ATOMS: atom_id res chain seq x y z
N ASP A 1 38.77 -4.79 8.53
CA ASP A 1 38.71 -4.12 9.83
C ASP A 1 39.95 -3.25 10.00
N PRO A 2 39.80 -1.92 10.08
CA PRO A 2 40.93 -1.01 10.31
C PRO A 2 41.62 -1.19 11.66
N ASP A 3 41.00 -1.88 12.63
CA ASP A 3 41.50 -1.96 14.02
C ASP A 3 42.25 -3.27 14.36
N THR A 4 42.07 -4.36 13.59
CA THR A 4 42.75 -5.65 13.85
C THR A 4 44.09 -5.80 13.12
N GLY A 5 44.39 -4.95 12.13
CA GLY A 5 45.66 -5.01 11.37
C GLY A 5 45.87 -6.32 10.60
N ILE A 6 44.82 -7.12 10.42
CA ILE A 6 44.87 -8.38 9.68
C ILE A 6 44.81 -8.06 8.19
N GLU A 7 45.95 -8.16 7.51
CA GLU A 7 46.00 -8.12 6.05
C GLU A 7 45.32 -9.36 5.48
N ILE A 8 44.21 -9.18 4.78
CA ILE A 8 43.57 -10.24 4.00
C ILE A 8 44.40 -10.43 2.72
N PRO A 9 45.04 -11.59 2.50
CA PRO A 9 45.90 -11.79 1.33
C PRO A 9 45.15 -11.52 0.02
N GLY A 10 45.64 -10.55 -0.75
CA GLY A 10 45.05 -10.18 -2.04
C GLY A 10 44.02 -9.04 -2.00
N CYS A 11 43.63 -8.53 -0.83
CA CYS A 11 42.77 -7.34 -0.71
C CYS A 11 43.55 -6.14 -0.18
N GLN A 12 43.35 -4.96 -0.76
CA GLN A 12 43.90 -3.71 -0.22
C GLN A 12 43.13 -3.26 1.03
N ALA A 13 43.82 -2.54 1.92
CA ALA A 13 43.19 -1.93 3.09
C ALA A 13 42.07 -0.96 2.65
N GLY A 14 40.88 -1.11 3.26
CA GLY A 14 39.68 -0.33 2.92
C GLY A 14 38.83 -0.92 1.79
N ALA A 15 39.22 -2.04 1.19
CA ALA A 15 38.32 -2.80 0.30
C ALA A 15 37.31 -3.61 1.12
N TYR A 16 36.09 -3.75 0.59
CA TYR A 16 35.12 -4.72 1.09
C TYR A 16 35.52 -6.11 0.59
N VAL A 17 35.25 -7.14 1.39
CA VAL A 17 35.63 -8.52 1.06
C VAL A 17 34.38 -9.38 1.03
N VAL A 18 34.16 -10.04 -0.09
CA VAL A 18 33.09 -11.03 -0.23
C VAL A 18 33.68 -12.37 0.13
N ARG A 19 33.15 -12.99 1.19
CA ARG A 19 33.54 -14.32 1.64
C ARG A 19 32.44 -15.33 1.37
N ARG A 20 32.82 -16.56 1.05
CA ARG A 20 31.90 -17.70 1.09
C ARG A 20 31.57 -17.99 2.56
N PRO A 21 30.31 -18.23 2.94
CA PRO A 21 29.99 -18.70 4.28
C PRO A 21 30.71 -20.02 4.60
N ASP A 22 31.27 -20.12 5.80
CA ASP A 22 31.83 -21.33 6.39
C ASP A 22 31.17 -21.57 7.74
N MET A 23 30.05 -22.31 7.74
CA MET A 23 29.22 -22.54 8.93
C MET A 23 29.95 -23.15 10.13
N LEU A 24 31.15 -23.71 9.96
CA LEU A 24 31.95 -24.28 11.05
C LEU A 24 32.88 -23.26 11.72
N HIS A 25 33.18 -22.15 11.05
CA HIS A 25 34.15 -21.16 11.49
C HIS A 25 33.60 -19.74 11.51
N ASP A 26 32.49 -19.46 10.83
CA ASP A 26 31.76 -18.21 10.92
C ASP A 26 31.25 -18.03 12.35
N PHE A 27 31.47 -16.83 12.89
CA PHE A 27 31.17 -16.51 14.26
C PHE A 27 30.10 -15.42 14.31
N SER A 28 29.11 -15.60 15.18
CA SER A 28 28.15 -14.57 15.52
C SER A 28 28.33 -14.28 17.01
N ASP A 29 28.70 -13.03 17.32
CA ASP A 29 28.75 -12.55 18.69
C ASP A 29 27.36 -12.07 19.09
N SER A 30 26.65 -12.84 19.90
CA SER A 30 25.32 -12.46 20.38
C SER A 30 25.33 -11.30 21.38
N ASP A 31 26.48 -10.99 21.98
CA ASP A 31 26.61 -9.88 22.94
C ASP A 31 27.09 -8.58 22.26
N GLY A 32 27.63 -8.69 21.02
CA GLY A 32 28.22 -7.58 20.25
C GLY A 32 27.51 -7.25 18.94
N ASP A 33 26.44 -7.97 18.58
CA ASP A 33 25.65 -7.78 17.35
C ASP A 33 26.51 -7.72 16.06
N TYR A 34 27.56 -8.52 16.02
CA TYR A 34 28.48 -8.62 14.89
C TYR A 34 28.58 -10.06 14.40
N VAL A 35 28.60 -10.20 13.07
CA VAL A 35 28.82 -11.48 12.38
C VAL A 35 30.15 -11.39 11.65
N GLU A 36 31.09 -12.27 12.01
CA GLU A 36 32.35 -12.43 11.31
C GLU A 36 32.31 -13.65 10.41
N LEU A 37 32.44 -13.42 9.10
CA LEU A 37 32.59 -14.50 8.13
C LEU A 37 34.07 -14.86 8.02
N HIS A 38 34.40 -16.12 8.28
CA HIS A 38 35.77 -16.65 8.22
C HIS A 38 36.04 -17.50 6.99
N GLY A 39 35.01 -17.81 6.18
CA GLY A 39 35.19 -18.62 4.98
C GLY A 39 36.04 -17.98 3.88
N GLU A 40 36.20 -18.72 2.78
CA GLU A 40 37.10 -18.39 1.66
C GLU A 40 36.80 -17.00 1.07
N VAL A 41 37.84 -16.19 0.87
CA VAL A 41 37.72 -14.90 0.17
C VAL A 41 37.47 -15.15 -1.31
N LEU A 42 36.28 -14.76 -1.77
CA LEU A 42 35.86 -14.93 -3.17
C LEU A 42 36.25 -13.73 -4.02
N ALA A 43 36.14 -12.52 -3.46
CA ALA A 43 36.47 -11.29 -4.16
C ALA A 43 36.79 -10.16 -3.18
N CYS A 44 37.66 -9.24 -3.63
CA CYS A 44 37.87 -7.94 -3.01
C CYS A 44 37.20 -6.90 -3.89
N VAL A 45 36.35 -6.06 -3.30
CA VAL A 45 35.53 -5.10 -4.04
C VAL A 45 35.70 -3.73 -3.42
N GLN A 46 35.87 -2.73 -4.28
CA GLN A 46 35.97 -1.34 -3.86
C GLN A 46 34.66 -0.66 -4.19
N ALA A 47 34.07 0.04 -3.21
CA ALA A 47 33.02 1.01 -3.50
C ALA A 47 33.60 1.94 -4.57
N THR A 48 32.95 2.01 -5.73
CA THR A 48 33.46 2.77 -6.87
C THR A 48 33.84 4.19 -6.41
N ASN A 49 35.02 4.66 -6.81
CA ASN A 49 35.51 6.03 -6.61
C ASN A 49 34.68 7.05 -7.43
N ASP A 50 33.37 6.87 -7.56
CA ASP A 50 32.53 7.95 -8.02
C ASP A 50 32.62 9.03 -6.96
N SER A 51 32.95 10.23 -7.42
CA SER A 51 33.17 11.43 -6.61
C SER A 51 31.98 11.84 -5.73
N SER A 52 30.89 11.06 -5.72
CA SER A 52 29.74 11.21 -4.82
C SER A 52 30.05 10.80 -3.38
N GLY A 53 31.05 9.93 -3.15
CA GLY A 53 31.40 9.47 -1.79
C GLY A 53 30.29 8.68 -1.09
N GLU A 54 29.35 8.12 -1.86
CA GLU A 54 28.28 7.28 -1.32
C GLU A 54 28.85 5.89 -0.96
N ASP A 55 28.53 5.45 0.26
CA ASP A 55 28.88 4.13 0.77
C ASP A 55 28.20 3.03 -0.07
N LEU A 56 28.92 1.95 -0.34
CA LEU A 56 28.45 0.83 -1.15
C LEU A 56 27.11 0.28 -0.64
N LEU A 57 26.95 0.19 0.68
CA LEU A 57 25.69 -0.28 1.27
C LEU A 57 24.54 0.68 0.93
N THR A 58 24.76 1.99 1.10
CA THR A 58 23.77 3.03 0.74
C THR A 58 23.37 2.93 -0.72
N ALA A 59 24.34 2.76 -1.62
CA ALA A 59 24.08 2.63 -3.04
C ALA A 59 23.23 1.38 -3.35
N VAL A 60 23.57 0.22 -2.79
CA VAL A 60 22.85 -1.03 -3.06
C VAL A 60 21.43 -0.99 -2.47
N PHE A 61 21.23 -0.40 -1.30
CA PHE A 61 19.88 -0.23 -0.71
C PHE A 61 19.00 0.72 -1.53
N GLN A 62 19.58 1.74 -2.17
CA GLN A 62 18.81 2.71 -2.98
C GLN A 62 18.51 2.22 -4.40
N SER A 63 19.46 1.51 -5.04
CA SER A 63 19.33 1.09 -6.44
C SER A 63 18.90 -0.38 -6.60
N GLY A 64 18.88 -1.16 -5.51
CA GLY A 64 18.64 -2.61 -5.51
C GLY A 64 19.80 -3.45 -6.06
N SER A 65 20.71 -2.85 -6.81
CA SER A 65 21.89 -3.49 -7.37
C SER A 65 22.99 -2.46 -7.64
N GLN A 66 24.24 -2.80 -7.30
CA GLN A 66 25.39 -1.96 -7.59
C GLN A 66 26.43 -2.75 -8.37
N ASN A 67 26.88 -2.17 -9.49
CA ASN A 67 28.02 -2.71 -10.22
C ASN A 67 29.29 -2.49 -9.40
N LEU A 68 29.98 -3.58 -9.10
CA LEU A 68 31.24 -3.55 -8.39
C LEU A 68 32.41 -3.64 -9.36
N THR A 69 33.41 -2.81 -9.09
CA THR A 69 34.70 -2.92 -9.77
C THR A 69 35.53 -3.98 -9.05
N GLN A 70 35.81 -5.10 -9.72
CA GLN A 70 36.68 -6.13 -9.17
C GLN A 70 38.14 -5.68 -9.20
N LEU A 71 38.86 -5.99 -8.14
CA LEU A 71 40.30 -5.78 -8.04
C LEU A 71 41.02 -7.12 -8.15
N ASP A 72 42.15 -7.16 -8.87
CA ASP A 72 43.05 -8.31 -8.83
C ASP A 72 43.87 -8.32 -7.53
N SER A 73 44.68 -9.36 -7.35
CA SER A 73 45.55 -9.50 -6.17
C SER A 73 46.61 -8.40 -6.02
N ALA A 74 46.84 -7.61 -7.07
CA ALA A 74 47.72 -6.44 -7.05
C ALA A 74 46.93 -5.13 -6.80
N GLY A 75 45.61 -5.21 -6.63
CA GLY A 75 44.71 -4.07 -6.48
C GLY A 75 44.49 -3.28 -7.76
N GLN A 76 44.74 -3.89 -8.93
CA GLN A 76 44.40 -3.29 -10.22
C GLN A 76 42.96 -3.63 -10.61
N VAL A 77 42.28 -2.65 -11.20
CA VAL A 77 40.93 -2.83 -11.73
C VAL A 77 40.95 -3.90 -12.81
N ILE A 78 40.19 -4.98 -12.59
CA ILE A 78 39.96 -6.01 -13.59
C ILE A 78 39.00 -5.42 -14.63
N PRO A 79 39.38 -5.36 -15.92
CA PRO A 79 38.49 -4.82 -16.93
C PRO A 79 37.20 -5.65 -17.03
N PRO A 80 36.03 -5.01 -17.22
CA PRO A 80 34.71 -5.66 -17.13
C PRO A 80 34.49 -6.78 -18.16
N SER A 81 35.33 -6.85 -19.21
CA SER A 81 35.37 -7.95 -20.19
C SER A 81 35.75 -9.31 -19.58
N SER A 82 36.29 -9.32 -18.37
CA SER A 82 36.83 -10.51 -17.68
C SER A 82 35.90 -11.03 -16.58
N GLY A 83 34.80 -10.32 -16.32
CA GLY A 83 33.87 -10.56 -15.22
C GLY A 83 33.44 -9.23 -14.60
N SER A 84 32.15 -9.04 -14.40
CA SER A 84 31.60 -7.96 -13.58
C SER A 84 31.04 -8.61 -12.32
N ALA A 85 31.38 -8.10 -11.14
CA ALA A 85 30.64 -8.43 -9.93
C ALA A 85 29.48 -7.44 -9.86
N VAL A 86 28.25 -7.94 -9.74
CA VAL A 86 27.11 -7.11 -9.34
C VAL A 86 26.83 -7.51 -7.91
N LEU A 87 26.87 -6.56 -7.00
CA LEU A 87 26.27 -6.74 -5.69
C LEU A 87 24.81 -6.38 -5.84
N GLU A 88 24.01 -7.39 -6.09
CA GLU A 88 22.58 -7.29 -5.91
C GLU A 88 22.35 -7.55 -4.42
N LEU A 89 21.51 -6.76 -3.77
CA LEU A 89 20.89 -7.30 -2.57
C LEU A 89 20.27 -8.62 -3.05
N ALA A 90 20.58 -9.75 -2.41
CA ALA A 90 19.79 -10.95 -2.57
C ALA A 90 18.42 -10.66 -1.92
N THR A 91 17.69 -9.70 -2.48
CA THR A 91 16.32 -9.44 -2.18
C THR A 91 15.55 -10.61 -2.75
N VAL A 92 14.48 -10.96 -2.06
CA VAL A 92 13.43 -11.78 -2.60
C VAL A 92 13.10 -11.21 -3.99
N ASN A 93 13.45 -11.94 -5.05
CA ASN A 93 13.25 -11.50 -6.42
C ASN A 93 11.74 -11.53 -6.70
N CYS A 94 11.04 -10.44 -6.35
CA CYS A 94 9.62 -10.24 -6.62
C CYS A 94 9.42 -9.95 -8.11
N THR A 95 9.77 -10.92 -8.94
CA THR A 95 9.58 -10.83 -10.38
C THR A 95 8.09 -10.75 -10.66
N LYS A 96 7.71 -9.79 -11.50
CA LYS A 96 6.32 -9.69 -11.99
C LYS A 96 5.91 -11.07 -12.50
N PRO A 97 4.71 -11.57 -12.13
CA PRO A 97 4.23 -12.82 -12.70
C PRO A 97 4.32 -12.73 -14.22
N ASN A 98 4.73 -13.82 -14.86
CA ASN A 98 4.87 -13.92 -16.31
C ASN A 98 3.47 -13.91 -16.96
N VAL A 99 2.79 -12.77 -16.88
CA VAL A 99 1.61 -12.47 -17.67
C VAL A 99 2.07 -12.09 -19.06
N THR A 100 1.43 -12.66 -20.09
CA THR A 100 1.68 -12.47 -21.54
C THR A 100 1.52 -11.03 -22.04
N ASP A 101 1.49 -10.04 -21.15
CA ASP A 101 1.21 -8.67 -21.47
C ASP A 101 2.49 -7.85 -21.56
N ASN A 102 2.75 -7.42 -22.78
CA ASN A 102 3.82 -6.53 -23.20
C ASN A 102 3.51 -5.07 -22.77
N PHE A 103 3.19 -4.84 -21.50
CA PHE A 103 2.85 -3.51 -20.96
C PHE A 103 4.11 -2.81 -20.42
N THR A 104 4.92 -2.27 -21.33
CA THR A 104 6.05 -1.39 -20.99
C THR A 104 5.63 0.04 -20.61
N ASN A 105 4.32 0.32 -20.55
CA ASN A 105 3.77 1.67 -20.33
C ASN A 105 2.66 1.70 -19.26
N PHE A 106 2.84 1.03 -18.12
CA PHE A 106 2.13 1.50 -16.93
C PHE A 106 2.85 2.75 -16.44
N PRO A 107 2.16 3.91 -16.29
CA PRO A 107 2.77 5.03 -15.60
C PRO A 107 3.21 4.55 -14.23
N ALA A 108 4.40 4.96 -13.78
CA ALA A 108 4.96 4.67 -12.46
C ALA A 108 4.08 5.17 -11.29
N ASN A 109 2.90 5.71 -11.57
CA ASN A 109 1.91 6.18 -10.60
C ASN A 109 0.98 5.01 -10.22
N GLY A 110 1.11 4.52 -8.99
CA GLY A 110 0.20 3.52 -8.40
C GLY A 110 0.74 2.10 -8.33
N ALA A 111 2.07 1.91 -8.43
CA ALA A 111 2.67 0.61 -8.15
C ALA A 111 2.78 0.42 -6.63
N VAL A 112 1.98 -0.52 -6.09
CA VAL A 112 2.19 -1.04 -4.73
C VAL A 112 3.60 -1.59 -4.65
N ASP A 113 4.32 -1.24 -3.58
CA ASP A 113 5.66 -1.78 -3.37
C ASP A 113 5.58 -3.32 -3.31
N PRO A 114 6.23 -4.04 -4.23
CA PRO A 114 6.22 -5.50 -4.23
C PRO A 114 6.95 -6.09 -3.01
N LEU A 115 7.86 -5.33 -2.40
CA LEU A 115 8.65 -5.78 -1.26
C LEU A 115 7.99 -5.31 0.04
N MET A 116 7.60 -6.28 0.86
CA MET A 116 7.07 -6.06 2.19
C MET A 116 8.22 -6.23 3.18
N LEU A 117 8.41 -5.24 4.05
CA LEU A 117 9.43 -5.22 5.10
C LEU A 117 8.76 -5.17 6.46
N ASP A 118 9.28 -5.97 7.37
CA ASP A 118 8.73 -6.21 8.71
C ASP A 118 9.85 -6.15 9.76
N ASP A 119 9.53 -5.67 10.96
CA ASP A 119 10.43 -5.75 12.11
C ASP A 119 10.02 -6.96 12.97
N PRO A 120 10.78 -8.07 12.93
CA PRO A 120 10.42 -9.29 13.65
C PRO A 120 10.46 -9.14 15.17
N SER A 121 10.91 -7.99 15.71
CA SER A 121 10.85 -7.68 17.13
C SER A 121 9.49 -7.15 17.58
N THR A 122 8.59 -6.82 16.66
CA THR A 122 7.23 -6.37 16.96
C THR A 122 6.19 -7.48 16.71
N ASP A 123 5.03 -7.35 17.35
CA ASP A 123 3.88 -8.25 17.10
C ASP A 123 3.06 -7.83 15.86
N GLN A 124 3.40 -6.69 15.25
CA GLN A 124 2.65 -6.15 14.13
C GLN A 124 3.26 -6.64 12.82
N PRO A 125 2.45 -7.15 11.88
CA PRO A 125 2.97 -7.59 10.60
C PRO A 125 3.22 -6.43 9.65
N TRP A 126 4.37 -6.49 8.99
CA TRP A 126 4.79 -5.58 7.93
C TRP A 126 4.88 -4.13 8.41
N ASP A 127 5.63 -3.92 9.49
CA ASP A 127 5.79 -2.60 10.12
C ASP A 127 6.15 -1.48 9.15
N PHE A 128 7.02 -1.78 8.19
CA PHE A 128 7.57 -0.78 7.27
C PHE A 128 6.88 -0.75 5.91
N TRP A 129 5.73 -1.42 5.79
CA TRP A 129 5.00 -1.51 4.53
C TRP A 129 3.51 -1.28 4.75
N LEU A 130 2.98 -0.36 3.95
CA LEU A 130 1.57 0.01 3.96
C LEU A 130 0.93 -0.38 2.64
N HIS A 131 -0.18 -1.10 2.69
CA HIS A 131 -0.94 -1.42 1.49
C HIS A 131 -1.89 -0.27 1.13
N PRO A 132 -2.13 0.02 -0.17
CA PRO A 132 -3.10 1.03 -0.59
C PRO A 132 -4.50 0.87 -0.01
N CYS A 133 -4.92 -0.35 0.32
CA CYS A 133 -6.24 -0.64 0.91
C CYS A 133 -6.28 -0.56 2.44
N GLU A 134 -5.16 -0.31 3.11
CA GLU A 134 -5.13 -0.16 4.56
C GLU A 134 -5.38 1.28 4.96
N CYS A 135 -5.81 1.46 6.21
CA CYS A 135 -5.73 2.75 6.86
C CYS A 135 -4.28 3.07 7.23
N PHE A 136 -3.98 4.34 7.41
CA PHE A 136 -2.61 4.81 7.64
C PHE A 136 -2.52 5.66 8.91
N PRO A 137 -1.43 5.55 9.68
CA PRO A 137 -1.18 6.43 10.82
C PRO A 137 -0.80 7.84 10.35
N GLU A 138 -1.07 8.83 11.20
CA GLU A 138 -0.81 10.24 10.86
C GLU A 138 0.69 10.51 10.64
N SER A 139 1.57 9.71 11.26
CA SER A 139 3.02 9.72 11.04
C SER A 139 3.43 9.37 9.61
N TRP A 140 2.59 8.66 8.85
CA TRP A 140 2.86 8.28 7.46
C TRP A 140 2.76 9.47 6.50
N GLY A 141 2.05 10.54 6.89
CA GLY A 141 1.88 11.73 6.04
C GLY A 141 1.22 11.44 4.69
N ASP A 142 1.63 12.18 3.66
CA ASP A 142 1.27 11.98 2.26
C ASP A 142 2.32 11.15 1.50
N SER A 143 3.12 10.35 2.22
CA SER A 143 4.11 9.47 1.60
C SER A 143 3.45 8.23 1.03
N SER A 144 3.96 7.76 -0.11
CA SER A 144 3.45 6.58 -0.79
C SER A 144 3.26 5.40 0.17
N PRO A 145 2.15 4.65 0.10
CA PRO A 145 1.06 4.78 -0.88
C PRO A 145 -0.01 5.82 -0.55
N VAL A 146 0.11 6.59 0.55
CA VAL A 146 -0.92 7.55 0.95
C VAL A 146 -1.00 8.68 -0.06
N THR A 147 -2.20 8.90 -0.60
CA THR A 147 -2.47 10.01 -1.53
C THR A 147 -2.66 11.31 -0.77
N THR A 148 -2.27 12.45 -1.38
CA THR A 148 -2.49 13.79 -0.80
C THR A 148 -3.97 14.02 -0.46
N ASP A 149 -4.90 13.56 -1.30
CA ASP A 149 -6.34 13.68 -1.05
C ASP A 149 -6.80 12.84 0.14
N SER A 150 -6.29 11.62 0.29
CA SER A 150 -6.61 10.78 1.45
C SER A 150 -6.04 11.35 2.73
N PHE A 151 -4.80 11.85 2.71
CA PHE A 151 -4.23 12.55 3.86
C PHE A 151 -5.02 13.81 4.22
N ALA A 152 -5.40 14.63 3.23
CA ALA A 152 -6.17 15.85 3.45
C ALA A 152 -7.62 15.60 3.94
N ALA A 153 -8.19 14.42 3.67
CA ALA A 153 -9.50 14.04 4.16
C ALA A 153 -9.51 13.69 5.66
N VAL A 154 -8.34 13.43 6.26
CA VAL A 154 -8.21 13.07 7.68
C VAL A 154 -8.18 14.32 8.55
N PRO A 155 -9.05 14.44 9.58
CA PRO A 155 -8.96 15.51 10.55
C PRO A 155 -7.64 15.45 11.34
N ALA A 156 -6.93 16.56 11.44
CA ALA A 156 -5.65 16.64 12.16
C ALA A 156 -5.78 16.20 13.63
N GLY A 157 -4.83 15.41 14.13
CA GLY A 157 -4.83 14.88 15.49
C GLY A 157 -5.86 13.78 15.76
N SER A 158 -6.60 13.32 14.75
CA SER A 158 -7.49 12.16 14.88
C SER A 158 -6.76 10.82 14.79
N ASN A 159 -5.47 10.84 14.41
CA ASN A 159 -4.71 9.65 14.05
C ASN A 159 -5.48 8.74 13.09
N ASN A 160 -6.13 9.35 12.07
CA ASN A 160 -6.97 8.68 11.08
C ASN A 160 -8.13 7.84 11.67
N VAL A 161 -8.67 8.24 12.83
CA VAL A 161 -9.88 7.64 13.40
C VAL A 161 -10.93 8.71 13.64
N PHE A 162 -11.96 8.75 12.79
CA PHE A 162 -12.95 9.82 12.80
C PHE A 162 -14.31 9.37 12.26
N THR A 163 -15.30 10.25 12.38
CA THR A 163 -16.62 10.10 11.75
C THR A 163 -16.74 11.14 10.64
N PRO A 164 -16.79 10.74 9.36
CA PRO A 164 -16.99 11.68 8.26
C PRO A 164 -18.42 12.20 8.27
N SER A 165 -18.63 13.40 7.72
CA SER A 165 -19.97 14.00 7.61
C SER A 165 -20.85 13.25 6.61
N SER A 166 -20.40 13.12 5.36
CA SER A 166 -21.13 12.42 4.31
C SER A 166 -20.17 11.77 3.34
N VAL A 167 -20.53 10.59 2.84
CA VAL A 167 -19.70 9.80 1.93
C VAL A 167 -20.44 9.64 0.61
N LEU A 168 -19.85 10.08 -0.49
CA LEU A 168 -20.45 9.91 -1.82
C LEU A 168 -20.42 8.44 -2.24
N ILE A 169 -21.57 7.93 -2.71
CA ILE A 169 -21.75 6.55 -3.14
C ILE A 169 -21.87 6.44 -4.66
N SER A 170 -22.65 7.33 -5.29
CA SER A 170 -22.85 7.33 -6.74
C SER A 170 -23.33 8.69 -7.24
N GLU A 171 -22.92 9.06 -8.45
CA GLU A 171 -23.41 10.23 -9.19
C GLU A 171 -24.25 9.77 -10.39
N GLY A 172 -25.40 10.41 -10.60
CA GLY A 172 -26.29 10.16 -11.74
C GLY A 172 -27.74 9.93 -11.32
N SER A 173 -28.40 8.95 -11.94
CA SER A 173 -29.82 8.64 -11.76
C SER A 173 -30.07 7.45 -10.84
N PHE A 174 -29.06 7.02 -10.07
CA PHE A 174 -29.16 5.89 -9.15
C PHE A 174 -29.37 6.36 -7.71
N THR A 175 -30.37 5.79 -7.05
CA THR A 175 -30.76 6.07 -5.66
C THR A 175 -30.94 4.78 -4.89
N CYS A 176 -31.24 4.86 -3.59
CA CYS A 176 -31.76 3.71 -2.83
C CYS A 176 -33.17 3.34 -3.28
N ASP A 177 -33.66 2.16 -2.88
CA ASP A 177 -35.03 1.73 -3.18
C ASP A 177 -36.05 2.66 -2.51
N SER A 178 -37.14 2.95 -3.22
CA SER A 178 -38.28 3.71 -2.70
C SER A 178 -38.90 3.12 -1.42
N GLN A 179 -38.75 1.82 -1.17
CA GLN A 179 -39.22 1.18 0.06
C GLN A 179 -38.42 1.63 1.30
N ASP A 180 -37.18 2.06 1.10
CA ASP A 180 -36.31 2.56 2.17
C ASP A 180 -36.51 4.07 2.39
N LEU A 181 -37.36 4.74 1.62
CA LEU A 181 -37.63 6.17 1.75
C LEU A 181 -38.36 6.44 3.07
N ILE A 182 -37.83 7.38 3.86
CA ILE A 182 -38.43 7.78 5.13
C ILE A 182 -39.76 8.51 4.86
N PRO A 183 -40.82 8.29 5.66
CA PRO A 183 -42.05 9.08 5.58
C PRO A 183 -41.77 10.58 5.67
N ASP A 184 -42.34 11.37 4.76
CA ASP A 184 -42.05 12.81 4.60
C ASP A 184 -40.57 13.16 4.33
N GLY A 185 -39.77 12.16 3.94
CA GLY A 185 -38.34 12.28 3.65
C GLY A 185 -38.00 12.94 2.32
N ILE A 186 -38.98 13.45 1.57
CA ILE A 186 -38.74 14.22 0.33
C ILE A 186 -38.89 15.71 0.61
N ILE A 187 -37.80 16.44 0.43
CA ILE A 187 -37.72 17.87 0.74
C ILE A 187 -37.46 18.63 -0.56
N TYR A 188 -38.41 19.46 -0.96
CA TYR A 188 -38.33 20.22 -2.20
C TYR A 188 -37.83 21.65 -1.96
N SER A 189 -37.08 22.16 -2.93
CA SER A 189 -36.87 23.61 -3.05
C SER A 189 -38.21 24.30 -3.28
N THR A 190 -38.42 25.40 -2.59
CA THR A 190 -39.57 26.29 -2.77
C THR A 190 -39.11 27.65 -3.25
N ASN A 191 -40.04 28.49 -3.71
CA ASN A 191 -39.73 29.89 -4.06
C ASN A 191 -39.13 30.68 -2.87
N ALA A 192 -39.41 30.26 -1.64
CA ALA A 192 -38.93 30.91 -0.42
C ALA A 192 -37.59 30.34 0.10
N LYS A 193 -37.31 29.05 -0.17
CA LYS A 193 -36.10 28.37 0.30
C LYS A 193 -35.57 27.41 -0.76
N LYS A 194 -34.36 27.68 -1.25
CA LYS A 194 -33.60 26.73 -2.06
C LYS A 194 -32.95 25.69 -1.15
N VAL A 195 -33.03 24.42 -1.54
CA VAL A 195 -32.41 23.32 -0.83
C VAL A 195 -31.00 23.11 -1.42
N LEU A 196 -30.00 23.15 -0.55
CA LEU A 196 -28.60 22.86 -0.86
C LEU A 196 -28.24 21.44 -0.40
N GLN A 197 -27.17 20.88 -0.95
CA GLN A 197 -26.65 19.57 -0.54
C GLN A 197 -26.36 19.51 0.98
N SER A 198 -25.79 20.57 1.55
CA SER A 198 -25.53 20.67 3.00
C SER A 198 -26.81 20.66 3.84
N ASP A 199 -27.94 21.13 3.28
CA ASP A 199 -29.23 21.03 3.96
C ASP A 199 -29.66 19.56 4.04
N CYS A 200 -29.47 18.76 2.97
CA CYS A 200 -29.82 17.33 2.97
C CYS A 200 -29.10 16.58 4.07
N TYR A 201 -27.79 16.81 4.22
CA TYR A 201 -27.01 16.23 5.31
C TYR A 201 -27.57 16.65 6.67
N SER A 202 -27.86 17.95 6.86
CA SER A 202 -28.40 18.45 8.13
C SER A 202 -29.77 17.84 8.46
N TYR A 203 -30.63 17.64 7.45
CA TYR A 203 -31.90 16.94 7.61
C TYR A 203 -31.73 15.46 7.95
N CYS A 204 -30.76 14.79 7.32
CA CYS A 204 -30.46 13.39 7.62
C CYS A 204 -29.87 13.24 9.02
N ALA A 205 -28.86 14.04 9.38
CA ALA A 205 -28.25 14.02 10.72
C ALA A 205 -29.24 14.38 11.84
N GLY A 206 -30.26 15.18 11.55
CA GLY A 206 -31.35 15.50 12.48
C GLY A 206 -32.40 14.41 12.62
N ASN A 207 -32.38 13.37 11.79
CA ASN A 207 -33.31 12.26 11.80
C ASN A 207 -32.58 10.95 12.16
N ALA A 208 -32.89 10.38 13.33
CA ALA A 208 -32.24 9.17 13.82
C ALA A 208 -32.43 7.93 12.93
N ASP A 209 -33.47 7.94 12.08
CA ASP A 209 -33.75 6.85 11.15
C ASP A 209 -33.04 7.04 9.80
N CYS A 210 -32.36 8.17 9.55
CA CYS A 210 -31.72 8.45 8.26
C CYS A 210 -30.26 7.98 8.21
N ASN A 211 -29.96 7.12 7.24
CA ASN A 211 -28.61 6.61 6.98
C ASN A 211 -28.06 7.03 5.61
N PHE A 212 -28.95 7.40 4.68
CA PHE A 212 -28.56 7.82 3.33
C PHE A 212 -29.42 8.99 2.88
N TYR A 213 -28.88 9.84 2.02
CA TYR A 213 -29.66 10.88 1.36
C TYR A 213 -29.25 11.04 -0.10
N PHE A 214 -30.21 11.39 -0.94
CA PHE A 214 -30.01 11.69 -2.35
C PHE A 214 -30.32 13.16 -2.61
N PHE A 215 -29.34 13.90 -3.13
CA PHE A 215 -29.52 15.28 -3.54
C PHE A 215 -29.65 15.35 -5.06
N ALA A 216 -30.81 15.77 -5.56
CA ALA A 216 -31.11 15.78 -6.99
C ALA A 216 -31.50 17.16 -7.50
N SER A 217 -31.15 17.41 -8.76
CA SER A 217 -31.63 18.55 -9.52
C SER A 217 -32.76 18.10 -10.46
N VAL A 218 -33.95 18.67 -10.31
CA VAL A 218 -35.09 18.47 -11.23
C VAL A 218 -35.46 19.78 -11.91
N THR A 219 -36.28 19.73 -12.96
CA THR A 219 -36.70 20.93 -13.72
C THR A 219 -37.34 22.01 -12.82
N THR A 220 -37.98 21.59 -11.73
CA THR A 220 -38.67 22.48 -10.78
C THR A 220 -37.78 22.97 -9.63
N GLY A 221 -36.51 22.57 -9.56
CA GLY A 221 -35.55 22.95 -8.52
C GLY A 221 -34.81 21.75 -7.92
N ASN A 222 -34.10 21.96 -6.82
CA ASN A 222 -33.40 20.89 -6.13
C ASN A 222 -34.33 20.17 -5.15
N GLN A 223 -34.12 18.87 -4.94
CA GLN A 223 -34.79 18.10 -3.89
C GLN A 223 -33.79 17.23 -3.12
N CYS A 224 -34.05 17.02 -1.83
CA CYS A 224 -33.42 15.96 -1.04
C CYS A 224 -34.39 14.80 -0.87
N ARG A 225 -33.87 13.58 -0.85
CA ARG A 225 -34.60 12.38 -0.41
C ARG A 225 -33.81 11.71 0.70
N LEU A 226 -34.47 11.36 1.80
CA LEU A 226 -33.87 10.72 2.97
C LEU A 226 -34.29 9.25 3.00
N TYR A 227 -33.32 8.36 3.19
CA TYR A 227 -33.54 6.92 3.22
C TYR A 227 -33.04 6.31 4.53
N ALA A 228 -33.81 5.36 5.04
CA ALA A 228 -33.48 4.62 6.23
C ALA A 228 -32.44 3.53 5.97
N ASN A 229 -32.39 3.00 4.75
CA ASN A 229 -31.43 1.99 4.35
C ASN A 229 -31.10 2.12 2.86
N CYS A 230 -30.07 1.40 2.40
CA CYS A 230 -29.70 1.32 1.00
C CYS A 230 -29.07 -0.04 0.71
N THR A 231 -29.91 -1.02 0.40
CA THR A 231 -29.44 -2.38 0.07
C THR A 231 -29.09 -2.52 -1.41
N ALA A 232 -29.82 -1.82 -2.27
CA ALA A 232 -29.62 -1.85 -3.71
C ALA A 232 -29.74 -0.46 -4.34
N LEU A 233 -28.94 -0.25 -5.39
CA LEU A 233 -29.00 0.94 -6.22
C LEU A 233 -30.08 0.78 -7.31
N ALA A 234 -31.16 1.53 -7.20
CA ALA A 234 -32.26 1.59 -8.15
C ALA A 234 -32.11 2.78 -9.10
N ARG A 235 -32.38 2.58 -10.40
CA ARG A 235 -32.37 3.68 -11.37
C ARG A 235 -33.71 4.41 -11.35
N GLU A 236 -33.69 5.72 -11.20
CA GLU A 236 -34.87 6.56 -11.30
C GLU A 236 -34.82 7.45 -12.54
N THR A 237 -35.75 7.21 -13.48
CA THR A 237 -35.78 7.98 -14.72
C THR A 237 -36.31 9.40 -14.47
N GLY A 238 -35.59 10.40 -14.99
CA GLY A 238 -35.98 11.81 -14.85
C GLY A 238 -35.40 12.50 -13.62
N LEU A 239 -34.54 11.82 -12.86
CA LEU A 239 -33.76 12.40 -11.77
C LEU A 239 -32.28 12.22 -12.05
N THR A 240 -31.51 13.27 -11.77
CA THR A 240 -30.04 13.23 -11.78
C THR A 240 -29.55 13.95 -10.52
N GLY A 241 -28.60 13.34 -9.83
CA GLY A 241 -28.11 13.79 -8.54
C GLY A 241 -27.08 12.86 -7.93
N ASP A 242 -26.84 13.08 -6.65
CA ASP A 242 -25.74 12.47 -5.93
C ASP A 242 -26.29 11.74 -4.70
N LEU A 243 -25.93 10.46 -4.58
CA LEU A 243 -26.29 9.62 -3.44
C LEU A 243 -25.15 9.65 -2.43
N TYR A 244 -25.48 9.98 -1.19
CA TYR A 244 -24.55 9.99 -0.07
C TYR A 244 -25.01 9.03 1.03
N ALA A 245 -24.04 8.38 1.66
CA ALA A 245 -24.22 7.80 2.98
C ALA A 245 -23.92 8.86 4.05
N ALA A 246 -24.65 8.79 5.15
CA ALA A 246 -24.47 9.63 6.34
C ALA A 246 -24.17 8.71 7.53
N PRO A 247 -22.88 8.41 7.79
CA PRO A 247 -22.52 7.49 8.85
C PRO A 247 -23.03 7.98 10.22
N PRO A 248 -23.48 7.08 11.10
CA PRO A 248 -23.83 7.43 12.46
C PRO A 248 -22.69 8.15 13.19
N GLN A 249 -23.02 9.08 14.09
CA GLN A 249 -22.04 9.80 14.92
C GLN A 249 -21.21 8.90 15.84
N SER A 250 -21.64 7.65 16.06
CA SER A 250 -20.90 6.64 16.81
C SER A 250 -19.90 5.85 15.97
N SER A 251 -19.92 5.98 14.64
CA SER A 251 -19.06 5.22 13.75
C SER A 251 -17.61 5.70 13.87
N ARG A 252 -16.69 4.73 14.01
CA ARG A 252 -15.25 4.98 14.07
C ARG A 252 -14.65 4.45 12.77
N LEU A 253 -14.52 5.33 11.80
CA LEU A 253 -13.98 5.00 10.49
C LEU A 253 -12.54 5.50 10.36
N CYS A 254 -11.81 4.93 9.42
CA CYS A 254 -10.50 5.40 8.99
C CYS A 254 -10.44 5.51 7.47
N GLN A 255 -9.69 6.49 6.98
CA GLN A 255 -9.45 6.72 5.57
C GLN A 255 -8.39 5.74 5.06
N ILE A 256 -8.67 5.13 3.92
CA ILE A 256 -7.77 4.25 3.19
C ILE A 256 -6.66 5.08 2.53
N ALA A 257 -5.44 4.55 2.48
CA ALA A 257 -4.26 5.24 1.94
C ALA A 257 -4.43 5.72 0.48
N ASP A 258 -4.90 4.83 -0.40
CA ASP A 258 -5.21 5.15 -1.79
C ASP A 258 -6.42 4.35 -2.29
N PRO A 259 -7.63 4.92 -2.23
CA PRO A 259 -8.86 4.27 -2.66
C PRO A 259 -8.84 3.81 -4.13
N ASP A 260 -8.18 4.57 -5.02
CA ASP A 260 -8.13 4.27 -6.46
C ASP A 260 -7.19 3.11 -6.76
N THR A 261 -5.99 3.14 -6.20
CA THR A 261 -5.03 2.03 -6.34
C THR A 261 -5.58 0.80 -5.63
N CYS A 262 -6.13 0.94 -4.42
CA CYS A 262 -6.79 -0.15 -3.69
C CYS A 262 -7.87 -0.85 -4.54
N TRP A 263 -8.73 -0.08 -5.21
CA TRP A 263 -9.77 -0.64 -6.05
C TRP A 263 -9.22 -1.41 -7.25
N LYS A 264 -8.29 -0.78 -7.99
CA LYS A 264 -7.67 -1.38 -9.18
C LYS A 264 -6.85 -2.62 -8.83
N VAL A 265 -6.23 -2.59 -7.67
CA VAL A 265 -5.24 -3.58 -7.28
C VAL A 265 -5.90 -4.79 -6.66
N THR A 266 -6.75 -4.59 -5.66
CA THR A 266 -7.25 -5.63 -4.74
C THR A 266 -8.76 -5.75 -4.78
N LYS A 267 -9.51 -4.67 -4.48
CA LYS A 267 -10.95 -4.79 -4.21
C LYS A 267 -11.75 -5.27 -5.42
N ARG A 268 -11.41 -4.82 -6.62
CA ARG A 268 -12.09 -5.29 -7.83
C ARG A 268 -11.80 -6.77 -8.11
N ARG A 269 -10.62 -7.28 -7.77
CA ARG A 269 -10.30 -8.71 -7.91
C ARG A 269 -11.08 -9.54 -6.90
N GLN A 270 -11.17 -9.07 -5.65
CA GLN A 270 -11.99 -9.66 -4.60
C GLN A 270 -13.45 -9.76 -5.02
N PHE A 271 -14.03 -8.65 -5.50
CA PHE A 271 -15.38 -8.60 -6.04
C PHE A 271 -15.62 -9.60 -7.18
N LEU A 272 -14.64 -9.75 -8.10
CA LEU A 272 -14.71 -10.68 -9.22
C LEU A 272 -14.36 -12.14 -8.84
N GLY A 273 -14.11 -12.43 -7.55
CA GLY A 273 -13.77 -13.77 -7.07
C GLY A 273 -12.40 -14.28 -7.53
N ALA A 274 -11.49 -13.39 -7.92
CA ALA A 274 -10.15 -13.72 -8.38
C ALA A 274 -9.13 -13.90 -7.23
N ASP A 275 -9.55 -13.69 -5.98
CA ASP A 275 -8.71 -13.65 -4.78
C ASP A 275 -8.69 -14.98 -4.00
N VAL A 276 -8.65 -16.12 -4.70
CA VAL A 276 -8.74 -17.43 -4.05
C VAL A 276 -7.41 -17.80 -3.40
N GLY A 277 -7.26 -17.47 -2.12
CA GLY A 277 -6.17 -17.93 -1.24
C GLY A 277 -4.97 -17.00 -1.10
N ALA A 278 -5.10 -15.70 -1.43
CA ALA A 278 -4.07 -14.72 -1.10
C ALA A 278 -4.27 -14.19 0.33
N GLU A 279 -3.23 -14.31 1.14
CA GLU A 279 -3.07 -13.55 2.37
C GLU A 279 -2.23 -12.30 2.06
N PRO A 280 -2.46 -11.14 2.71
CA PRO A 280 -3.51 -10.90 3.70
C PRO A 280 -4.89 -10.63 3.08
N SER A 281 -5.95 -11.15 3.69
CA SER A 281 -7.33 -10.79 3.30
C SER A 281 -7.65 -9.37 3.79
N PHE A 282 -7.89 -8.42 2.89
CA PHE A 282 -8.23 -7.05 3.28
C PHE A 282 -9.70 -6.92 3.69
N PRO A 283 -10.01 -6.21 4.80
CA PRO A 283 -11.38 -6.06 5.29
C PRO A 283 -12.29 -5.40 4.27
N ALA A 284 -13.57 -5.76 4.27
CA ALA A 284 -14.57 -5.07 3.46
C ALA A 284 -14.65 -3.61 3.89
N CYS A 285 -14.71 -2.72 2.91
CA CYS A 285 -14.81 -1.30 3.17
C CYS A 285 -16.25 -0.89 3.44
N GLU A 286 -16.43 0.26 4.09
CA GLU A 286 -17.73 0.78 4.46
C GLU A 286 -18.54 1.07 3.20
N TYR A 287 -19.77 0.53 3.11
CA TYR A 287 -20.63 0.60 1.92
C TYR A 287 -20.08 -0.10 0.66
N SER A 288 -19.13 -1.02 0.80
CA SER A 288 -18.57 -1.84 -0.31
C SER A 288 -19.62 -2.37 -1.28
N TRP A 289 -20.72 -2.93 -0.77
CA TRP A 289 -21.80 -3.50 -1.60
C TRP A 289 -22.47 -2.48 -2.53
N LEU A 290 -22.48 -1.19 -2.20
CA LEU A 290 -23.02 -0.13 -3.06
C LEU A 290 -22.00 0.30 -4.11
N TYR A 291 -20.72 0.40 -3.75
CA TYR A 291 -19.65 0.68 -4.69
C TYR A 291 -19.52 -0.42 -5.74
N ASP A 292 -19.62 -1.69 -5.33
CA ASP A 292 -19.65 -2.86 -6.20
C ASP A 292 -20.83 -2.77 -7.19
N GLN A 293 -22.02 -2.45 -6.71
CA GLN A 293 -23.20 -2.26 -7.57
C GLN A 293 -23.04 -1.11 -8.55
N CYS A 294 -22.43 -0.01 -8.10
CA CYS A 294 -22.15 1.15 -8.93
C CYS A 294 -21.19 0.78 -10.07
N ASP A 295 -20.04 0.19 -9.75
CA ASP A 295 -19.02 -0.24 -10.73
C ASP A 295 -19.61 -1.27 -11.70
N LEU A 296 -20.39 -2.23 -11.21
CA LEU A 296 -21.07 -3.22 -12.04
C LEU A 296 -22.04 -2.57 -13.05
N LYS A 297 -22.78 -1.53 -12.65
CA LYS A 297 -23.69 -0.79 -13.55
C LYS A 297 -22.93 0.00 -14.61
N LEU A 298 -21.77 0.59 -14.26
CA LEU A 298 -20.88 1.19 -15.27
C LEU A 298 -20.40 0.14 -16.28
N LEU A 299 -20.07 -1.08 -15.82
CA LEU A 299 -19.64 -2.18 -16.70
C LEU A 299 -20.73 -2.66 -17.67
N PHE A 300 -22.01 -2.56 -17.29
CA PHE A 300 -23.13 -2.91 -18.15
C PHE A 300 -23.61 -1.79 -19.09
N GLY A 301 -22.81 -0.72 -19.24
CA GLY A 301 -23.07 0.37 -20.19
C GLY A 301 -23.38 1.72 -19.54
N GLY A 302 -23.45 1.79 -18.21
CA GLY A 302 -23.48 3.05 -17.46
C GLY A 302 -24.70 3.94 -17.75
N GLU A 303 -25.81 3.39 -18.25
CA GLU A 303 -26.96 4.21 -18.60
C GLU A 303 -27.54 4.89 -17.34
N GLY A 304 -27.39 6.22 -17.28
CA GLY A 304 -27.82 7.01 -16.13
C GLY A 304 -26.91 6.91 -14.91
N MET A 305 -25.66 6.44 -15.07
CA MET A 305 -24.61 6.57 -14.06
C MET A 305 -23.54 7.51 -14.61
N ASP A 306 -23.22 8.58 -13.89
CA ASP A 306 -22.23 9.57 -14.31
C ASP A 306 -20.85 9.19 -13.78
N SER A 307 -20.78 8.83 -12.49
CA SER A 307 -19.55 8.39 -11.87
C SER A 307 -19.80 7.45 -10.69
N CYS A 308 -18.81 6.59 -10.42
CA CYS A 308 -18.77 5.73 -9.25
C CYS A 308 -17.50 6.03 -8.45
N PRO A 309 -17.60 6.77 -7.33
CA PRO A 309 -16.48 6.95 -6.42
C PRO A 309 -15.96 5.59 -5.91
N ARG A 310 -14.71 5.59 -5.45
CA ARG A 310 -14.11 4.41 -4.84
C ARG A 310 -14.35 4.42 -3.34
N CYS A 311 -14.46 3.22 -2.81
CA CYS A 311 -14.60 3.03 -1.38
C CYS A 311 -13.31 3.48 -0.68
N GLY A 312 -13.42 4.54 0.12
CA GLY A 312 -12.26 5.17 0.77
C GLY A 312 -12.21 5.00 2.29
N LEU A 313 -13.17 4.30 2.89
CA LEU A 313 -13.31 4.22 4.35
C LEU A 313 -13.39 2.77 4.81
N LEU A 314 -12.72 2.46 5.92
CA LEU A 314 -12.84 1.21 6.65
C LEU A 314 -13.33 1.47 8.07
N GLN A 315 -13.84 0.44 8.75
CA GLN A 315 -13.96 0.47 10.20
C GLN A 315 -12.56 0.52 10.82
N ALA A 316 -12.33 1.43 11.76
CA ALA A 316 -11.00 1.74 12.28
C ALA A 316 -10.30 0.54 12.95
N ASP A 317 -11.08 -0.39 13.49
CA ASP A 317 -10.65 -1.60 14.20
C ASP A 317 -10.70 -2.86 13.33
N SER A 318 -10.91 -2.73 12.01
CA SER A 318 -11.03 -3.87 11.09
C SER A 318 -9.70 -4.58 10.78
N HIS A 319 -8.56 -3.95 11.05
CA HIS A 319 -7.22 -4.47 10.76
C HIS A 319 -6.16 -3.74 11.61
N VAL A 320 -4.93 -4.25 11.61
CA VAL A 320 -3.79 -3.65 12.30
C VAL A 320 -3.02 -2.74 11.34
N TRP A 321 -2.92 -1.45 11.68
CA TRP A 321 -2.24 -0.45 10.85
C TRP A 321 -1.61 0.70 11.64
N GLN A 322 -1.97 0.87 12.92
CA GLN A 322 -1.62 2.06 13.70
C GLN A 322 -0.14 2.14 14.07
N GLY A 323 0.55 1.00 14.19
CA GLY A 323 1.99 0.98 14.46
C GLY A 323 2.83 0.92 13.19
N LYS A 324 2.23 1.02 12.00
CA LYS A 324 3.00 0.98 10.75
C LYS A 324 3.78 2.27 10.61
N GLU A 325 5.05 2.19 10.25
CA GLU A 325 5.93 3.35 10.08
C GLU A 325 6.63 3.32 8.73
N GLN A 326 7.05 4.50 8.26
CA GLN A 326 7.89 4.55 7.08
C GLN A 326 9.23 3.86 7.35
N LEU A 327 9.79 3.21 6.34
CA LEU A 327 11.11 2.59 6.45
C LEU A 327 12.14 3.65 6.90
N PRO A 328 12.85 3.45 8.02
CA PRO A 328 13.82 4.43 8.49
C PRO A 328 15.02 4.51 7.54
N SER A 329 15.65 5.67 7.46
CA SER A 329 16.85 5.86 6.64
C SER A 329 18.10 5.20 7.19
N THR A 330 18.06 4.75 8.46
CA THR A 330 19.17 4.11 9.16
C THR A 330 18.63 3.04 10.10
N PHE A 331 19.33 1.91 10.18
CA PHE A 331 19.03 0.83 11.13
C PHE A 331 20.15 0.69 12.16
N GLN A 332 19.84 0.13 13.32
CA GLN A 332 20.87 -0.22 14.30
C GLN A 332 21.64 -1.46 13.82
N ALA A 333 22.93 -1.53 14.15
CA ALA A 333 23.72 -2.74 13.92
C ALA A 333 23.06 -3.92 14.65
N GLY A 334 22.97 -5.08 13.99
CA GLY A 334 22.29 -6.26 14.52
C GLY A 334 20.77 -6.26 14.36
N GLN A 335 20.15 -5.14 13.99
CA GLN A 335 18.69 -5.10 13.76
C GLN A 335 18.32 -6.06 12.63
N GLN A 336 17.29 -6.87 12.87
CA GLN A 336 16.78 -7.81 11.89
C GLN A 336 15.58 -7.21 11.17
N LEU A 337 15.44 -7.54 9.89
CA LEU A 337 14.27 -7.24 9.08
C LEU A 337 13.80 -8.51 8.42
N THR A 338 12.49 -8.69 8.31
CA THR A 338 11.91 -9.76 7.49
C THR A 338 11.41 -9.16 6.19
N ALA A 339 11.86 -9.73 5.07
CA ALA A 339 11.51 -9.31 3.72
C ALA A 339 10.66 -10.40 3.04
N GLN A 340 9.56 -10.01 2.41
CA GLN A 340 8.67 -10.92 1.67
C GLN A 340 8.09 -10.22 0.44
N CYS A 341 7.78 -10.98 -0.61
CA CYS A 341 6.99 -10.46 -1.72
C CYS A 341 5.52 -10.35 -1.38
N TRP A 342 4.89 -9.28 -1.84
CA TRP A 342 3.45 -9.10 -1.75
C TRP A 342 2.68 -10.19 -2.51
N SER A 343 2.11 -11.10 -1.73
CA SER A 343 1.56 -12.39 -2.15
C SER A 343 0.28 -12.30 -2.99
N GLU A 344 -0.41 -11.15 -3.03
CA GLU A 344 -1.60 -10.98 -3.86
C GLU A 344 -1.27 -10.97 -5.36
N ARG A 345 -0.07 -10.46 -5.71
CA ARG A 345 0.36 -10.32 -7.10
C ARG A 345 1.61 -11.08 -7.45
N TYR A 346 2.49 -11.26 -6.47
CA TYR A 346 3.80 -11.85 -6.71
C TYR A 346 3.83 -13.22 -6.06
N ALA A 347 4.26 -14.20 -6.83
CA ALA A 347 4.58 -15.51 -6.32
C ALA A 347 6.10 -15.67 -6.41
N GLU A 348 6.68 -16.25 -5.38
CA GLU A 348 8.09 -16.63 -5.39
C GLU A 348 8.33 -17.63 -6.53
N VAL A 349 9.33 -17.37 -7.37
CA VAL A 349 9.78 -18.31 -8.37
C VAL A 349 10.75 -19.26 -7.68
N THR A 350 10.28 -20.46 -7.30
CA THR A 350 11.17 -21.52 -6.82
C THR A 350 12.13 -21.91 -7.93
N GLU A 351 13.44 -21.72 -7.74
CA GLU A 351 14.43 -22.23 -8.67
C GLU A 351 14.34 -23.76 -8.74
N PRO A 352 14.33 -24.36 -9.95
CA PRO A 352 14.26 -25.80 -10.09
C PRO A 352 15.50 -26.45 -9.44
N GLY A 353 15.29 -27.15 -8.32
CA GLY A 353 16.34 -27.84 -7.56
C GLY A 353 16.56 -27.31 -6.13
N VAL A 354 15.91 -26.21 -5.75
CA VAL A 354 15.89 -25.73 -4.35
C VAL A 354 14.62 -26.27 -3.69
N ASP A 355 14.77 -27.29 -2.84
CA ASP A 355 13.66 -27.84 -2.05
C ASP A 355 13.30 -26.85 -0.92
N GLY A 356 12.27 -26.04 -1.17
CA GLY A 356 11.67 -25.14 -0.17
C GLY A 356 11.19 -23.83 -0.78
N ARG A 357 9.93 -23.45 -0.53
CA ARG A 357 9.47 -22.08 -0.74
C ARG A 357 10.04 -21.22 0.38
N MET A 358 10.95 -20.30 0.09
CA MET A 358 11.38 -19.32 1.07
C MET A 358 10.39 -18.16 1.05
N SER A 359 9.26 -18.33 1.77
CA SER A 359 8.18 -17.33 1.78
C SER A 359 8.62 -15.98 2.35
N ALA A 360 9.69 -15.94 3.13
CA ALA A 360 10.29 -14.72 3.65
C ALA A 360 11.81 -14.93 3.87
N GLN A 361 12.57 -13.84 3.81
CA GLN A 361 14.00 -13.81 4.09
C GLN A 361 14.27 -12.89 5.28
N SER A 362 15.10 -13.34 6.22
CA SER A 362 15.60 -12.49 7.29
C SER A 362 16.88 -11.80 6.84
N LEU A 363 16.92 -10.49 6.98
CA LEU A 363 18.05 -9.63 6.72
C LEU A 363 18.57 -9.13 8.07
N THR A 364 19.89 -9.05 8.24
CA THR A 364 20.51 -8.46 9.43
C THR A 364 21.32 -7.25 9.02
N CYS A 365 21.06 -6.11 9.65
CA CYS A 365 21.76 -4.86 9.39
C CYS A 365 23.18 -4.96 9.96
N VAL A 366 24.18 -4.76 9.10
CA VAL A 366 25.61 -4.70 9.47
C VAL A 366 26.10 -3.26 9.31
N SER A 367 26.89 -2.79 10.29
CA SER A 367 27.46 -1.43 10.31
C SER A 367 28.76 -1.30 9.54
#